data_AF-A0A530GX09-F1
#
_entry.id   AF-A0A530GX09-F1
#
_cell.length_a   1.000
_cell.length_b   1.000
_cell.length_c   1.000
_cell.angle_alpha   90.00
_cell.angle_beta   90.00
_cell.angle_gamma   90.00
#
_symmetry.space_group_name_H-M   'P 1'
#
loop_
_entity.id
_entity.type
_entity.pdbx_description
1 polymer ?
#
loop_
_entity_poly.entity_id
_entity_poly.type
_entity_poly.pdbx_seq_one_letter_code
_entity_poly.pdbx_strand_id
1 'polypeptide(L)'
;MKSGRFWAWFVFLLGAAYFFIPLIATIEFSLRMRRGVYSFDAYKVVLGDSQFQATFMFSVIVAVFTILLGVLIVVPTAYWIRLRLPQLR
;
A
#
# COMPACT_ATOMS: atom_id res chain seq x y z
N MET A 1 -34.84 -5.02 -14.13
CA MET A 1 -33.66 -4.15 -13.92
C MET A 1 -33.29 -3.91 -12.43
N LYS A 2 -34.14 -4.19 -11.43
CA LYS A 2 -33.82 -3.96 -10.00
C LYS A 2 -32.93 -5.05 -9.36
N SER A 3 -33.03 -6.30 -9.83
CA SER A 3 -32.29 -7.44 -9.23
C SER A 3 -30.77 -7.37 -9.44
N GLY A 4 -30.29 -6.82 -10.57
CA GLY A 4 -28.85 -6.74 -10.84
C GLY A 4 -28.11 -5.73 -9.96
N ARG A 5 -28.76 -4.63 -9.59
CA ARG A 5 -28.17 -3.61 -8.72
C ARG A 5 -27.95 -4.12 -7.30
N PHE A 6 -28.89 -4.91 -6.77
CA PHE A 6 -28.75 -5.53 -5.46
C PHE A 6 -27.53 -6.45 -5.39
N TRP A 7 -27.40 -7.37 -6.36
CA TRP A 7 -26.25 -8.30 -6.41
C TRP A 7 -24.92 -7.58 -6.63
N ALA A 8 -24.88 -6.51 -7.43
CA ALA A 8 -23.68 -5.70 -7.59
C ALA A 8 -23.22 -5.09 -6.26
N TRP A 9 -24.13 -4.51 -5.48
CA TRP A 9 -23.82 -3.95 -4.15
C TRP A 9 -23.44 -5.03 -3.14
N PHE A 10 -24.10 -6.19 -3.18
CA PHE A 10 -23.77 -7.31 -2.31
C PHE A 10 -22.35 -7.80 -2.54
N VAL A 11 -21.97 -8.06 -3.80
CA VAL A 11 -20.61 -8.50 -4.16
C VAL A 11 -19.58 -7.42 -3.83
N PHE A 12 -19.90 -6.14 -4.09
CA PHE A 12 -19.03 -5.04 -3.72
C PHE A 12 -18.77 -4.97 -2.21
N LEU A 13 -19.82 -5.04 -1.38
CA LEU A 13 -19.68 -5.02 0.08
C LEU A 13 -18.91 -6.24 0.60
N LEU A 14 -19.13 -7.40 -0.01
CA LEU A 14 -18.40 -8.62 0.36
C LEU A 14 -16.90 -8.48 0.02
N GLY A 15 -16.57 -7.97 -1.16
CA GLY A 15 -15.19 -7.67 -1.54
C GLY A 15 -14.57 -6.62 -0.64
N ALA A 16 -15.28 -5.52 -0.35
CA ALA A 16 -14.82 -4.50 0.58
C ALA A 16 -14.57 -5.09 1.97
N ALA A 17 -15.51 -5.86 2.51
CA ALA A 17 -15.35 -6.53 3.80
C ALA A 17 -14.12 -7.46 3.82
N TYR A 18 -13.91 -8.22 2.74
CA TYR A 18 -12.75 -9.11 2.61
C TYR A 18 -11.41 -8.36 2.69
N PHE A 19 -11.31 -7.15 2.12
CA PHE A 19 -10.09 -6.34 2.20
C PHE A 19 -9.98 -5.50 3.48
N PHE A 20 -11.07 -4.87 3.91
CA PHE A 20 -11.06 -3.91 5.03
C PHE A 20 -11.07 -4.58 6.40
N ILE A 21 -11.78 -5.70 6.58
CA ILE A 21 -11.83 -6.38 7.90
C ILE A 21 -10.43 -6.79 8.37
N PRO A 22 -9.57 -7.43 7.54
CA PRO A 22 -8.20 -7.73 7.94
C PRO A 22 -7.39 -6.48 8.29
N LEU A 23 -7.51 -5.40 7.52
CA LEU A 23 -6.80 -4.15 7.80
C LEU A 23 -7.23 -3.54 9.14
N ILE A 24 -8.54 -3.47 9.39
CA ILE A 24 -9.06 -2.99 10.68
C ILE A 24 -8.58 -3.89 11.82
N ALA A 25 -8.60 -5.22 11.63
CA ALA A 25 -8.09 -6.15 12.62
C ALA A 25 -6.59 -5.93 12.90
N THR A 26 -5.76 -5.69 11.89
CA THR A 26 -4.33 -5.41 12.11
C THR A 26 -4.09 -4.16 12.95
N ILE A 27 -4.88 -3.10 12.74
CA ILE A 27 -4.83 -1.87 13.53
C ILE A 27 -5.32 -2.13 14.96
N GLU A 28 -6.42 -2.87 15.09
CA GLU A 28 -6.99 -3.22 16.38
C GLU A 28 -6.03 -4.04 17.25
N PHE A 29 -5.36 -5.03 16.64
CA PHE A 29 -4.37 -5.86 17.33
C PHE A 29 -3.07 -5.11 17.60
N SER A 30 -2.63 -4.20 16.73
CA SER A 30 -1.42 -3.41 16.97
C SER A 30 -1.57 -2.48 18.17
N LEU A 31 -2.77 -2.00 18.47
CA LEU A 31 -3.08 -1.13 19.61
C LEU A 31 -3.32 -1.89 20.92
N ARG A 32 -3.58 -3.19 20.87
CA ARG A 32 -3.89 -4.03 22.05
C ARG A 32 -2.65 -4.67 22.67
N MET A 33 -1.53 -3.95 22.73
CA MET A 33 -0.31 -4.47 23.39
C MET A 33 -0.52 -4.67 24.90
N ARG A 34 -1.28 -3.79 25.55
CA ARG A 34 -1.70 -3.96 26.95
C ARG A 34 -3.07 -4.62 27.01
N ARG A 35 -3.26 -5.57 27.94
CA ARG A 35 -4.56 -6.22 28.15
C ARG A 35 -5.60 -5.18 28.59
N GLY A 36 -6.71 -5.11 27.86
CA GLY A 36 -7.88 -4.31 28.22
C GLY A 36 -7.79 -2.80 27.91
N VAL A 37 -6.71 -2.31 27.28
CA VAL A 37 -6.54 -0.88 26.96
C VAL A 37 -5.87 -0.71 25.59
N TYR A 38 -6.35 0.26 24.79
CA TYR A 38 -5.64 0.68 23.59
C TYR A 38 -4.43 1.53 23.94
N SER A 39 -3.26 1.15 23.44
CA SER A 39 -2.03 1.90 23.64
C SER A 39 -1.15 1.90 22.40
N PHE A 40 -0.32 2.93 22.28
CA PHE A 40 0.69 3.04 21.22
C PHE A 40 2.04 2.41 21.61
N ASP A 41 2.07 1.55 22.64
CA ASP A 41 3.33 1.01 23.14
C ASP A 41 4.03 0.12 22.12
N ALA A 42 3.26 -0.64 21.32
CA ALA A 42 3.81 -1.47 20.26
C ALA A 42 4.61 -0.62 19.27
N TYR A 43 4.09 0.55 18.90
CA TYR A 43 4.77 1.48 18.02
C TYR A 43 6.03 2.06 18.66
N LYS A 44 6.01 2.41 19.95
CA LYS A 44 7.21 2.89 20.65
C LYS A 44 8.31 1.83 20.68
N VAL A 45 7.94 0.57 20.93
CA VAL A 45 8.90 -0.54 20.97
C VAL A 45 9.50 -0.78 19.59
N VAL A 46 8.69 -0.89 18.55
CA VAL A 46 9.16 -1.14 17.18
C VAL A 46 9.99 0.03 16.65
N LEU A 47 9.56 1.27 16.88
CA LEU A 47 10.30 2.45 16.44
C LEU A 47 11.57 2.70 17.25
N GLY A 48 11.66 2.18 18.47
CA GLY A 48 12.88 2.22 19.29
C GLY A 48 13.90 1.14 18.94
N ASP A 49 13.52 0.13 18.14
CA ASP A 49 14.39 -0.96 17.71
C ASP A 49 15.34 -0.49 16.59
N SER A 50 16.65 -0.56 16.85
CA SER A 50 17.69 -0.15 15.90
C SER A 50 17.75 -1.03 14.65
N GLN A 51 17.42 -2.31 14.76
CA GLN A 51 17.38 -3.23 13.61
C GLN A 51 16.19 -2.91 12.70
N PHE A 52 15.03 -2.59 13.30
CA PHE A 52 13.86 -2.15 12.55
C PHE A 52 14.19 -0.86 11.79
N GLN A 53 14.76 0.14 12.47
CA GLN A 53 15.15 1.41 11.83
C GLN A 53 16.11 1.19 10.65
N ALA A 54 17.16 0.39 10.83
CA ALA A 54 18.14 0.11 9.77
C ALA A 54 17.48 -0.52 8.54
N THR A 55 16.65 -1.55 8.75
CA THR A 55 16.03 -2.32 7.66
C THR A 55 14.92 -1.53 6.97
N PHE A 56 14.12 -0.79 7.75
CA PHE A 56 13.07 0.08 7.23
C PHE A 56 13.66 1.21 6.39
N MET A 57 14.68 1.90 6.90
CA MET A 57 15.34 2.99 6.17
C MET A 57 16.03 2.49 4.91
N PHE A 58 16.68 1.33 4.96
CA PHE A 58 17.24 0.70 3.76
C PHE A 58 16.16 0.48 2.69
N SER A 59 15.01 -0.08 3.06
CA SER A 59 13.89 -0.33 2.14
C SER A 59 13.34 0.97 1.55
N VAL A 60 13.19 2.02 2.36
CA VAL A 60 12.72 3.34 1.91
C VAL A 60 13.71 3.95 0.92
N ILE A 61 15.00 3.94 1.23
CA ILE A 61 16.05 4.48 0.36
C ILE A 61 16.05 3.75 -0.98
N VAL A 62 16.04 2.41 -0.96
CA VAL A 62 16.00 1.60 -2.19
C VAL A 62 14.75 1.90 -3.01
N ALA A 63 13.57 1.95 -2.39
CA ALA A 63 12.32 2.25 -3.08
C ALA A 63 12.35 3.63 -3.76
N VAL A 64 12.87 4.66 -3.09
CA VAL A 64 13.02 6.01 -3.66
C VAL A 64 13.94 5.97 -4.87
N PHE A 65 15.12 5.35 -4.76
CA PHE A 65 16.04 5.22 -5.90
C PHE A 65 15.41 4.46 -7.07
N THR A 66 14.70 3.37 -6.80
CA THR A 66 14.00 2.61 -7.84
C THR A 66 12.93 3.44 -8.55
N ILE A 67 12.14 4.21 -7.82
CA ILE A 67 11.13 5.10 -8.40
C ILE A 67 11.79 6.16 -9.26
N LEU A 68 12.82 6.85 -8.74
CA LEU A 68 13.50 7.91 -9.48
C LEU A 68 14.14 7.39 -10.77
N LEU A 69 14.85 6.26 -10.69
CA LEU A 69 15.47 5.63 -11.85
C LEU A 69 14.41 5.16 -12.86
N GLY A 70 13.36 4.50 -12.36
CA GLY A 70 12.24 4.05 -13.18
C GLY A 70 11.57 5.20 -13.92
N VAL A 71 11.26 6.30 -13.23
CA VAL A 71 10.69 7.51 -13.83
C VAL A 71 11.65 8.13 -14.85
N LEU A 72 12.93 8.27 -14.49
CA LEU A 72 13.96 8.84 -15.36
C LEU A 72 14.14 8.05 -16.66
N ILE A 73 13.92 6.74 -16.65
CA ILE A 73 14.00 5.90 -17.85
C ILE A 73 12.67 5.87 -18.60
N VAL A 74 11.57 5.60 -17.90
CA VAL A 74 10.24 5.35 -18.51
C VAL A 74 9.65 6.62 -19.12
N VAL A 75 9.74 7.76 -18.43
CA VAL A 75 9.13 9.01 -18.91
C VAL A 75 9.72 9.48 -20.24
N PRO A 76 11.05 9.66 -20.41
CA PRO A 76 11.59 10.10 -21.69
C PRO A 76 11.38 9.06 -22.79
N THR A 77 11.45 7.76 -22.47
CA THR A 77 11.19 6.70 -23.44
C THR A 77 9.74 6.74 -23.93
N ALA A 78 8.77 6.85 -23.02
CA ALA A 78 7.35 6.96 -23.36
C ALA A 78 7.06 8.23 -24.18
N TYR A 79 7.70 9.36 -23.84
CA TYR A 79 7.57 10.60 -24.60
C TYR A 79 8.16 10.47 -26.00
N TRP A 80 9.35 9.88 -26.12
CA TRP A 80 10.03 9.67 -27.41
C TRP A 80 9.21 8.77 -28.33
N ILE A 81 8.69 7.64 -27.82
CA ILE A 81 7.82 6.73 -28.58
C ILE A 81 6.58 7.49 -29.09
N ARG A 82 5.93 8.27 -28.21
CA ARG A 82 4.73 9.04 -28.58
C ARG A 82 4.99 10.12 -29.63
N LEU A 83 6.14 10.81 -29.58
CA LEU A 83 6.41 11.92 -30.49
C LEU A 83 7.11 11.52 -31.80
N ARG A 84 7.97 10.49 -31.80
CA ARG A 84 8.85 10.19 -32.95
C ARG A 84 8.56 8.86 -33.66
N LEU A 85 7.78 7.95 -33.08
CA LEU A 85 7.54 6.63 -33.67
C LEU A 85 6.05 6.22 -33.58
N PRO A 86 5.14 6.92 -34.30
CA PRO A 86 3.71 6.61 -34.30
C PRO A 86 3.35 5.24 -34.91
N GLN A 87 4.31 4.54 -35.53
CA GLN A 87 4.13 3.24 -36.21
C GLN A 87 4.44 2.02 -35.32
N LEU A 88 5.00 2.19 -34.13
CA LEU A 88 5.25 1.11 -33.15
C LEU A 88 4.09 0.91 -32.15
N ARG A 89 2.87 1.26 -32.57
CA ARG A 89 1.65 1.11 -31.75
C ARG A 89 1.26 -0.34 -31.59
#